data_AF-A0A1G8IY27-F1
#
_entry.id   AF-A0A1G8IY27-F1
#
_cell.length_a   1.000
_cell.length_b   1.000
_cell.length_c   1.000
_cell.angle_alpha   90.00
_cell.angle_beta   90.00
_cell.angle_gamma   90.00
#
_symmetry.space_group_name_H-M   'P 1'
#
loop_
_entity.id
_entity.type
_entity.pdbx_description
1 polymer ?
#
loop_
_entity_poly.entity_id
_entity_poly.type
_entity_poly.pdbx_seq_one_letter_code
_entity_poly.pdbx_strand_id
1 'polypeptide(L)' 'MAGKYKGFKLKQDKIKIPAGTFIYEGEIAGQGGIYLGGTKQVFISEPWKISGVGVLESYPLK' A
#
# COMPACT_ATOMS: atom_id res chain seq x y z
N MET A 1 23.00 -7.62 -8.07
CA MET A 1 21.65 -7.95 -8.57
C MET A 1 20.63 -7.14 -7.79
N ALA A 2 20.11 -6.05 -8.35
CA ALA A 2 19.10 -5.21 -7.69
C ALA A 2 17.70 -5.66 -8.12
N GLY A 3 16.99 -6.34 -7.22
CA GLY A 3 15.60 -6.76 -7.46
C GLY A 3 14.69 -5.55 -7.68
N LYS A 4 13.90 -5.58 -8.74
CA LYS A 4 12.92 -4.53 -9.06
C LYS A 4 11.79 -4.58 -8.03
N TYR A 5 11.70 -3.59 -7.14
CA TYR A 5 10.58 -3.44 -6.20
C TYR A 5 9.49 -2.56 -6.83
N LYS A 6 8.21 -2.87 -6.59
CA LYS A 6 7.10 -1.97 -6.94
C LYS A 6 6.86 -1.05 -5.75
N GLY A 7 7.23 0.23 -5.88
CA GLY A 7 6.98 1.22 -4.85
C GLY A 7 5.53 1.68 -4.88
N PHE A 8 4.87 1.70 -3.72
CA PHE A 8 3.53 2.25 -3.57
C PHE A 8 3.62 3.59 -2.83
N LYS A 9 3.03 4.65 -3.41
CA LYS A 9 2.92 5.95 -2.77
C LYS A 9 1.60 5.98 -2.01
N LEU A 10 1.63 5.79 -0.70
CA LEU A 10 0.49 6.11 0.16
C LEU A 10 0.58 7.59 0.54
N LYS A 11 -0.56 8.20 0.88
CA LYS A 11 -0.67 9.64 1.17
C LYS A 11 0.15 10.08 2.39
N GLN A 12 0.56 9.12 3.23
CA GLN A 12 1.27 9.34 4.50
C GLN A 12 2.67 8.71 4.53
N ASP A 13 2.86 7.53 3.94
CA ASP A 13 4.14 6.79 3.97
C ASP A 13 4.44 6.15 2.62
N LYS A 14 5.73 5.96 2.34
CA LYS A 14 6.18 5.20 1.17
C LYS A 14 6.62 3.82 1.62
N ILE A 15 5.91 2.78 1.20
CA ILE A 15 6.15 1.41 1.63
C ILE A 15 6.78 0.60 0.50
N LYS A 16 7.80 -0.18 0.85
CA LYS A 16 8.42 -1.17 -0.02
C LYS A 16 7.68 -2.50 0.09
N ILE A 17 7.20 -3.00 -1.04
CA ILE A 17 6.63 -4.35 -1.16
C ILE A 17 7.49 -5.16 -2.15
N PRO A 18 7.93 -6.39 -1.79
CA PRO A 18 8.67 -7.27 -2.69
C PRO A 18 7.89 -7.58 -3.98
N ALA A 19 8.60 -7.64 -5.10
CA ALA A 19 7.99 -8.12 -6.35
C ALA A 19 7.55 -9.59 -6.23
N GLY A 20 6.47 -9.95 -6.92
CA GLY A 20 5.84 -11.26 -6.79
C GLY A 20 4.86 -11.38 -5.62
N THR A 21 4.72 -10.33 -4.79
CA THR A 21 3.65 -10.28 -3.77
C THR A 21 2.29 -10.26 -4.47
N PHE A 22 1.40 -11.15 -4.04
CA PHE A 22 0.02 -11.13 -4.48
C PHE A 22 -0.69 -9.91 -3.90
N ILE A 23 -1.30 -9.10 -4.76
CA ILE A 23 -2.01 -7.88 -4.37
C ILE A 23 -3.41 -7.88 -4.99
N TYR A 24 -4.33 -7.24 -4.30
CA TYR A 24 -5.62 -6.85 -4.85
C TYR A 24 -5.59 -5.33 -5.07
N GLU A 25 -5.79 -4.86 -6.30
CA GLU A 25 -5.89 -3.44 -6.65
C GLU A 25 -7.31 -3.14 -7.14
N GLY A 26 -7.92 -2.08 -6.62
CA GLY A 26 -9.28 -1.69 -7.02
C GLY A 26 -9.67 -0.31 -6.51
N GLU A 27 -10.84 0.16 -6.93
CA GLU A 27 -11.44 1.39 -6.38
C GLU A 27 -12.15 1.10 -5.05
N ILE A 28 -11.95 1.99 -4.08
CA ILE A 28 -12.66 1.94 -2.80
C ILE A 28 -14.12 2.36 -3.03
N ALA A 29 -15.06 1.50 -2.66
CA ALA A 29 -16.48 1.86 -2.59
C ALA A 29 -16.76 2.80 -1.40
N GLY A 30 -17.86 3.54 -1.47
CA GLY A 30 -18.32 4.38 -0.35
C GLY A 30 -18.59 3.54 0.90
N GLN A 31 -18.13 4.01 2.06
CA GLN A 31 -18.30 3.35 3.37
C GLN A 31 -19.39 3.99 4.23
N GLY A 32 -20.18 4.89 3.63
CA GLY A 32 -21.24 5.65 4.30
C GLY A 32 -20.74 6.94 4.96
N GLY A 33 -21.68 7.81 5.33
CA GLY A 33 -21.38 9.12 5.90
C GLY A 33 -20.52 9.98 4.96
N ILE A 34 -19.42 10.52 5.48
CA ILE A 34 -18.48 11.36 4.72
C ILE A 34 -17.44 10.56 3.91
N TYR A 35 -17.43 9.23 4.02
CA TYR A 35 -16.42 8.38 3.38
C TYR A 35 -16.89 7.93 1.99
N LEU A 36 -16.67 8.81 1.02
CA LEU A 36 -17.16 8.67 -0.36
C LEU A 36 -16.48 7.54 -1.16
N GLY A 37 -15.26 7.16 -0.81
CA GLY A 37 -14.46 6.25 -1.63
C GLY A 37 -13.94 6.92 -2.91
N GLY A 38 -13.91 6.19 -4.02
CA GLY A 38 -13.53 6.71 -5.35
C GLY A 38 -12.02 6.87 -5.58
N THR A 39 -11.20 6.28 -4.73
CA THR A 39 -9.73 6.28 -4.88
C THR A 39 -9.20 4.85 -4.96
N LYS A 40 -8.02 4.68 -5.54
CA LYS A 40 -7.37 3.37 -5.63
C LYS A 40 -6.91 2.88 -4.26
N GLN A 41 -7.15 1.61 -3.99
CA GLN A 41 -6.60 0.87 -2.87
C GLN A 41 -5.79 -0.32 -3.35
N VAL A 42 -4.74 -0.61 -2.59
CA VAL A 42 -4.00 -1.87 -2.66
C VAL A 42 -4.24 -2.60 -1.36
N PHE A 43 -4.73 -3.84 -1.44
CA PHE A 43 -4.92 -4.72 -0.30
C PHE A 43 -3.95 -5.90 -0.38
N ILE A 44 -3.32 -6.19 0.76
CA ILE A 44 -2.44 -7.33 1.00
C ILE A 44 -2.96 -7.98 2.28
N SER A 45 -3.31 -9.26 2.23
CA SER A 45 -4.00 -9.94 3.34
C SER A 45 -3.13 -10.03 4.61
N GLU A 46 -1.87 -10.45 4.45
CA GLU A 46 -0.96 -10.71 5.57
C GLU A 46 0.45 -10.13 5.30
N PRO A 47 0.58 -8.78 5.18
CA PRO A 47 1.83 -8.14 4.81
C PRO A 47 2.97 -8.40 5.80
N TRP A 48 2.66 -8.65 7.07
CA TRP A 48 3.64 -8.97 8.13
C TRP A 48 4.30 -10.35 7.97
N LYS A 49 3.74 -11.26 7.15
CA LYS A 49 4.36 -12.55 6.83
C LYS A 49 5.36 -12.47 5.67
N ILE A 50 5.44 -11.32 5.00
CA ILE A 50 6.27 -11.13 3.80
C ILE A 50 7.62 -10.54 4.20
N SER A 51 8.66 -11.34 4.09
CA SER A 51 10.04 -10.89 4.32
C SER A 51 10.43 -9.77 3.36
N GLY A 52 10.99 -8.68 3.89
CA GLY A 52 11.48 -7.55 3.10
C GLY A 52 10.46 -6.45 2.83
N VAL A 53 9.26 -6.53 3.42
CA VAL A 53 8.38 -5.37 3.59
C VAL A 53 9.04 -4.36 4.53
N GLY A 54 8.96 -3.07 4.21
CA GLY A 54 9.52 -2.02 5.05
C GLY A 54 9.09 -0.62 4.65
N VAL A 55 9.28 0.33 5.57
CA VAL A 55 9.04 1.76 5.33
C VAL A 55 10.25 2.37 4.66
N LEU A 56 10.05 3.05 3.52
CA LEU A 56 11.09 3.79 2.81
C LEU A 56 11.16 5.24 3.27
N GLU A 57 10.00 5.86 3.47
CA GLU A 57 9.86 7.25 3.91
C GLU A 57 8.61 7.35 4.80
N SER A 58 8.70 8.12 5.89
CA SER A 58 7.56 8.41 6.76
C SER A 58 7.39 9.91 6.97
N TYR A 59 6.15 10.36 6.96
CA TYR A 59 5.80 11.77 7.06
C TYR A 59 4.92 12.00 8.31
N PRO A 60 5.23 13.02 9.13
CA PRO A 60 4.45 13.29 10.34
C PRO A 60 3.00 13.61 10.00
N LEU A 61 2.09 13.18 10.88
CA LEU A 61 0.68 13.58 10.81
C LEU A 61 0.60 15.11 10.99
N LYS A 62 -0.16 15.76 10.12
CA LYS A 62 -0.50 17.18 10.24
C LYS A 62 -1.70 17.37 11.15
#